data_AF-A0A4P9WTW5-F1
#
_entry.id   AF-A0A4P9WTW5-F1
#
_cell.length_a   1.000
_cell.length_b   1.000
_cell.length_c   1.000
_cell.angle_alpha   90.00
_cell.angle_beta   90.00
_cell.angle_gamma   90.00
#
_symmetry.space_group_name_H-M   'P 1'
#
loop_
_entity.id
_entity.type
_entity.pdbx_description
1 polymer ?
#
loop_
_entity_poly.entity_id
_entity_poly.type
_entity_poly.pdbx_seq_one_letter_code
_entity_poly.pdbx_strand_id
1 'polypeptide(L)'
;MALAGLRRAFGDKNELVALLDAEKEAAKSIRSNGRELGETSRHLTLWGREEHADLTDCLDKAAIVLGKLAEFHNALADEHARYRGLLHDIHAQDQAILGIRNRNRELQSKIKSSAKSGKNVEWLQKEEETVRRELLAAIAAQEGFKRRNIKDALHIQFDAWTTLGQKLMILGTFGKYLADQIPQGTLAPGQELPEYKGSATTTRIFGDFLKALKALRTGIP
;
A
#
# COMPACT_ATOMS: atom_id res chain seq x y z
N MET A 1 33.89 0.80 15.71
CA MET A 1 32.76 0.89 14.75
C MET A 1 31.58 -0.03 15.10
N ALA A 2 31.78 -1.31 15.45
CA ALA A 2 30.66 -2.24 15.76
C ALA A 2 29.71 -1.79 16.90
N LEU A 3 30.25 -1.15 17.95
CA LEU A 3 29.47 -0.63 19.08
C LEU A 3 28.62 0.61 18.73
N ALA A 4 29.02 1.40 17.74
CA ALA A 4 28.22 2.53 17.25
C ALA A 4 27.03 2.04 16.40
N GLY A 5 27.21 0.95 15.65
CA GLY A 5 26.11 0.22 15.00
C GLY A 5 25.10 -0.34 15.99
N LEU A 6 25.57 -0.87 17.14
CA LEU A 6 24.72 -1.38 18.24
C LEU A 6 23.85 -0.31 18.93
N ARG A 7 24.27 0.96 18.95
CA ARG A 7 23.49 2.09 19.51
C ARG A 7 22.52 2.66 18.48
N ARG A 8 22.89 2.67 17.19
CA ARG A 8 21.99 3.07 16.07
C ARG A 8 20.92 2.03 15.75
N ALA A 9 21.24 0.74 15.84
CA ALA A 9 20.32 -0.33 15.49
C ALA A 9 19.13 -0.47 16.46
N PHE A 10 19.24 0.05 17.69
CA PHE A 10 18.31 -0.24 18.78
C PHE A 10 18.08 0.94 19.74
N GLY A 11 18.17 2.17 19.23
CA GLY A 11 17.88 3.38 20.03
C GLY A 11 16.38 3.52 20.34
N ASP A 12 16.08 3.97 21.57
CA ASP A 12 14.80 4.00 22.31
C ASP A 12 13.58 4.73 21.70
N LYS A 13 13.53 4.93 20.38
CA LYS A 13 12.28 5.30 19.70
C LYS A 13 12.08 4.38 18.52
N ASN A 14 11.12 3.47 18.67
CA ASN A 14 10.77 2.49 17.64
C ASN A 14 9.96 3.17 16.54
N GLU A 15 10.61 4.12 15.84
CA GLU A 15 10.05 4.84 14.69
C GLU A 15 9.61 3.85 13.59
N LEU A 16 10.21 2.65 13.55
CA LEU A 16 9.76 1.58 12.68
C LEU A 16 8.39 1.02 13.11
N VAL A 17 8.11 0.88 14.41
CA VAL A 17 6.76 0.51 14.87
C VAL A 17 5.77 1.64 14.64
N ALA A 18 6.15 2.89 14.91
CA ALA A 18 5.29 4.03 14.60
C ALA A 18 4.96 4.10 13.09
N LEU A 19 5.96 3.83 12.23
CA LEU A 19 5.78 3.68 10.80
C LEU A 19 4.84 2.51 10.48
N LEU A 20 5.08 1.31 11.02
CA LEU A 20 4.23 0.15 10.80
C LEU A 20 2.77 0.39 11.20
N ASP A 21 2.53 1.14 12.27
CA ASP A 21 1.18 1.51 12.69
C ASP A 21 0.56 2.55 11.75
N ALA A 22 1.31 3.57 11.36
CA ALA A 22 0.87 4.57 10.37
C ALA A 22 0.52 3.92 9.02
N GLU A 23 1.37 3.02 8.51
CA GLU A 23 1.15 2.30 7.24
C GLU A 23 -0.04 1.34 7.32
N LYS A 24 -0.33 0.80 8.51
CA LYS A 24 -1.53 -0.02 8.72
C LYS A 24 -2.81 0.83 8.58
N GLU A 25 -2.82 2.01 9.18
CA GLU A 25 -3.96 2.92 9.08
C GLU A 25 -4.09 3.52 7.67
N ALA A 26 -2.97 3.78 6.98
CA ALA A 26 -2.98 4.17 5.58
C ALA A 26 -3.61 3.09 4.69
N ALA A 27 -3.24 1.81 4.85
CA ALA A 27 -3.84 0.69 4.12
C ALA A 27 -5.36 0.60 4.33
N LYS A 28 -5.82 0.76 5.58
CA LYS A 28 -7.26 0.79 5.90
C LYS A 28 -7.97 1.96 5.23
N SER A 29 -7.36 3.14 5.25
CA SER A 29 -7.92 4.36 4.66
C SER A 29 -8.08 4.21 3.15
N ILE A 30 -7.09 3.62 2.47
CA ILE A 30 -7.17 3.31 1.04
C ILE A 30 -8.34 2.37 0.75
N ARG A 31 -8.56 1.32 1.56
CA ARG A 31 -9.71 0.42 1.40
C ARG A 31 -11.06 1.10 1.67
N SER A 32 -11.15 1.94 2.71
CA SER A 32 -12.39 2.67 3.00
C SER A 32 -12.75 3.58 1.84
N ASN A 33 -11.77 4.31 1.30
CA ASN A 33 -11.97 5.15 0.13
C ASN A 33 -12.46 4.33 -1.07
N GLY A 34 -11.86 3.16 -1.32
CA GLY A 34 -12.34 2.25 -2.37
C GLY A 34 -13.81 1.85 -2.21
N ARG A 35 -14.25 1.54 -0.99
CA ARG A 35 -15.65 1.23 -0.69
C ARG A 35 -16.57 2.44 -0.90
N GLU A 36 -16.19 3.61 -0.41
CA GLU A 36 -16.96 4.86 -0.54
C GLU A 36 -17.14 5.27 -2.00
N LEU A 37 -16.10 5.09 -2.82
CA LEU A 37 -16.15 5.31 -4.27
C LEU A 37 -17.09 4.32 -4.96
N GLY A 38 -17.15 3.07 -4.49
CA GLY A 38 -18.10 2.07 -4.96
C GLY A 38 -19.56 2.48 -4.69
N GLU A 39 -19.86 2.94 -3.48
CA GLU A 39 -21.18 3.46 -3.15
C GLU A 39 -21.53 4.73 -3.94
N THR A 40 -20.56 5.63 -4.12
CA THR A 40 -20.75 6.84 -4.95
C THR A 40 -21.12 6.48 -6.38
N SER A 41 -20.43 5.51 -6.99
CA SER A 41 -20.78 4.97 -8.32
C SER A 41 -22.20 4.39 -8.34
N ARG A 42 -22.58 3.61 -7.32
CA ARG A 42 -23.93 3.05 -7.22
C ARG A 42 -25.01 4.13 -7.15
N HIS A 43 -24.79 5.17 -6.35
CA HIS A 43 -25.73 6.29 -6.25
C HIS A 43 -25.85 7.07 -7.55
N LEU A 44 -24.75 7.27 -8.27
CA LEU A 44 -24.76 7.92 -9.58
C LEU A 44 -25.61 7.15 -10.60
N THR A 45 -25.49 5.82 -10.64
CA THR A 45 -26.32 4.96 -11.50
C THR A 45 -27.81 5.07 -11.13
N LEU A 46 -28.13 5.03 -9.83
CA LEU A 46 -29.53 5.07 -9.38
C LEU A 46 -30.19 6.40 -9.74
N TRP A 47 -29.55 7.50 -9.40
CA TRP A 47 -30.04 8.83 -9.74
C TRP A 47 -30.10 9.05 -11.26
N GLY A 48 -29.07 8.64 -12.00
CA GLY A 48 -29.03 8.83 -13.46
C GLY A 48 -30.14 8.09 -14.22
N ARG A 49 -30.74 7.06 -13.63
CA ARG A 49 -31.90 6.34 -14.21
C ARG A 49 -33.24 7.05 -14.00
N GLU A 50 -33.29 8.04 -13.13
CA GLU A 50 -34.46 8.90 -12.94
C GLU A 50 -34.49 10.04 -13.97
N GLU A 51 -33.39 10.26 -14.68
CA GLU A 51 -33.22 11.30 -15.70
C GLU A 51 -33.67 10.84 -17.10
N HIS A 52 -33.59 11.76 -18.08
CA HIS A 52 -33.88 11.46 -19.48
C HIS A 52 -32.83 10.53 -20.11
N ALA A 53 -33.21 9.89 -21.23
CA ALA A 53 -32.42 8.82 -21.86
C ALA A 53 -30.98 9.21 -22.24
N ASP A 54 -30.74 10.48 -22.55
CA ASP A 54 -29.41 11.03 -22.82
C ASP A 54 -28.51 11.02 -21.58
N LEU A 55 -29.02 11.55 -20.47
CA LEU A 55 -28.33 11.54 -19.18
C LEU A 55 -28.20 10.11 -18.64
N THR A 56 -29.24 9.29 -18.68
CA THR A 56 -29.17 7.89 -18.23
C THR A 56 -28.06 7.13 -18.95
N ASP A 57 -27.97 7.22 -20.28
CA ASP A 57 -26.97 6.49 -21.06
C ASP A 57 -25.52 6.93 -20.72
N CYS A 58 -25.30 8.25 -20.57
CA CYS A 58 -24.00 8.81 -20.22
C CYS A 58 -23.61 8.49 -18.76
N LEU A 59 -24.54 8.66 -17.83
CA LEU A 59 -24.32 8.48 -16.40
C LEU A 59 -24.16 7.00 -16.03
N ASP A 60 -24.90 6.06 -16.64
CA ASP A 60 -24.70 4.63 -16.40
C ASP A 60 -23.27 4.20 -16.77
N LYS A 61 -22.74 4.67 -17.92
CA LYS A 61 -21.37 4.35 -18.34
C LYS A 61 -20.33 5.07 -17.49
N ALA A 62 -20.55 6.35 -17.18
CA ALA A 62 -19.66 7.13 -16.33
C ALA A 62 -19.58 6.52 -14.92
N ALA A 63 -20.71 6.04 -14.38
CA ALA A 63 -20.77 5.37 -13.10
C ALA A 63 -19.96 4.07 -13.11
N ILE A 64 -20.03 3.25 -14.17
CA ILE A 64 -19.18 2.06 -14.30
C ILE A 64 -17.70 2.43 -14.35
N VAL A 65 -17.34 3.47 -15.11
CA VAL A 65 -15.97 3.99 -15.19
C VAL A 65 -15.48 4.43 -13.81
N LEU A 66 -16.26 5.23 -13.09
CA LEU A 66 -15.94 5.69 -11.72
C LEU A 66 -15.89 4.53 -10.72
N GLY A 67 -16.76 3.54 -10.86
CA GLY A 67 -16.80 2.34 -10.01
C GLY A 67 -15.51 1.53 -10.09
N LYS A 68 -14.76 1.61 -11.20
CA LYS A 68 -13.42 0.99 -11.30
C LYS A 68 -12.41 1.57 -10.33
N LEU A 69 -12.60 2.80 -9.83
CA LEU A 69 -11.74 3.34 -8.77
C LEU A 69 -11.77 2.48 -7.51
N ALA A 70 -12.90 1.86 -7.17
CA ALA A 70 -13.01 0.97 -6.02
C ALA A 70 -12.07 -0.23 -6.17
N GLU A 71 -12.07 -0.87 -7.34
CA GLU A 71 -11.17 -1.98 -7.67
C GLU A 71 -9.70 -1.56 -7.63
N PHE A 72 -9.39 -0.36 -8.14
CA PHE A 72 -8.02 0.15 -8.17
C PHE A 72 -7.48 0.45 -6.77
N HIS A 73 -8.31 1.04 -5.90
CA HIS A 73 -7.94 1.30 -4.51
C HIS A 73 -7.77 0.01 -3.71
N ASN A 74 -8.63 -1.00 -3.93
CA ASN A 74 -8.46 -2.30 -3.29
C ASN A 74 -7.13 -2.96 -3.68
N ALA A 75 -6.79 -2.95 -4.97
CA ALA A 75 -5.51 -3.46 -5.44
C ALA A 75 -4.32 -2.66 -4.87
N LEU A 76 -4.42 -1.33 -4.80
CA LEU A 76 -3.39 -0.50 -4.14
C LEU A 76 -3.23 -0.87 -2.67
N ALA A 77 -4.33 -1.09 -1.94
CA ALA A 77 -4.28 -1.47 -0.53
C ALA A 77 -3.63 -2.84 -0.30
N ASP A 78 -3.81 -3.79 -1.24
CA ASP A 78 -3.15 -5.10 -1.20
C ASP A 78 -1.63 -4.95 -1.37
N GLU A 79 -1.18 -4.18 -2.35
CA GLU A 79 0.25 -3.91 -2.57
C GLU A 79 0.87 -3.11 -1.41
N HIS A 80 0.13 -2.14 -0.86
CA HIS A 80 0.56 -1.39 0.31
C HIS A 80 0.72 -2.29 1.56
N ALA A 81 -0.15 -3.30 1.72
CA ALA A 81 0.00 -4.31 2.77
C ALA A 81 1.25 -5.19 2.55
N ARG A 82 1.60 -5.52 1.30
CA ARG A 82 2.84 -6.25 0.96
C ARG A 82 4.08 -5.42 1.30
N TYR A 83 4.10 -4.14 0.94
CA TYR A 83 5.15 -3.19 1.32
C TYR A 83 5.34 -3.16 2.85
N ARG A 84 4.25 -3.02 3.60
CA ARG A 84 4.28 -3.05 5.07
C ARG A 84 4.79 -4.40 5.63
N GLY A 85 4.47 -5.51 4.97
CA GLY A 85 4.95 -6.84 5.34
C GLY A 85 6.48 -6.92 5.42
N LEU A 86 7.18 -6.35 4.43
CA LEU A 86 8.66 -6.34 4.43
C LEU A 86 9.24 -5.47 5.55
N LEU A 87 8.58 -4.36 5.90
CA LEU A 87 8.96 -3.55 7.07
C LEU A 87 8.74 -4.30 8.39
N HIS A 88 7.67 -5.09 8.46
CA HIS A 88 7.37 -5.92 9.62
C HIS A 88 8.42 -7.02 9.80
N ASP A 89 8.88 -7.64 8.71
CA ASP A 89 9.95 -8.64 8.76
C ASP A 89 11.26 -8.06 9.29
N ILE A 90 11.58 -6.81 8.90
CA ILE A 90 12.72 -6.07 9.46
C ILE A 90 12.57 -5.90 10.98
N HIS A 91 11.40 -5.46 11.44
CA HIS A 91 11.12 -5.27 12.85
C HIS A 91 11.21 -6.58 13.63
N ALA A 92 10.64 -7.67 13.11
CA ALA A 92 10.68 -8.99 13.74
C ALA A 92 12.12 -9.48 13.92
N GLN A 93 12.97 -9.31 12.90
CA GLN A 93 14.37 -9.68 12.98
C GLN A 93 15.16 -8.77 13.96
N ASP A 94 14.81 -7.49 14.05
CA ASP A 94 15.37 -6.60 15.08
C ASP A 94 14.99 -7.07 16.49
N GLN A 95 13.75 -7.52 16.72
CA GLN A 95 13.32 -8.08 18.01
C GLN A 95 14.07 -9.37 18.36
N ALA A 96 14.32 -10.25 17.39
CA ALA A 96 15.11 -11.46 17.61
C ALA A 96 16.54 -11.13 18.08
N ILE A 97 17.18 -10.13 17.46
CA ILE A 97 18.53 -9.67 17.83
C ILE A 97 18.54 -9.02 19.22
N LEU A 98 17.49 -8.26 19.56
CA LEU A 98 17.31 -7.72 20.92
C LEU A 98 17.26 -8.82 21.98
N GLY A 99 16.61 -9.95 21.68
CA GLY A 99 16.59 -11.13 22.55
C GLY A 99 18.00 -11.67 22.84
N ILE A 100 18.80 -11.89 21.78
CA ILE A 100 20.20 -12.35 21.91
C ILE A 100 21.03 -11.34 22.72
N ARG A 101 20.84 -10.04 22.47
CA ARG A 101 21.52 -8.97 23.21
C ARG A 101 21.19 -8.97 24.70
N ASN A 102 19.92 -9.15 25.05
CA ASN A 102 19.48 -9.18 26.44
C ASN A 102 20.05 -10.41 27.16
N ARG A 103 20.06 -11.59 26.51
CA ARG A 103 20.76 -12.78 27.02
C ARG A 103 22.25 -12.51 27.26
N ASN A 104 22.94 -11.84 26.34
CA ASN A 104 24.35 -11.48 26.51
C ASN A 104 24.57 -10.56 27.72
N ARG A 105 23.70 -9.56 27.91
CA ARG A 105 23.77 -8.64 29.06
C ARG A 105 23.52 -9.34 30.40
N GLU A 106 22.57 -10.27 30.43
CA GLU A 106 22.30 -11.08 31.61
C GLU A 106 23.50 -11.96 31.98
N LEU A 107 24.14 -12.60 31.00
CA LEU A 107 25.36 -13.37 31.21
C LEU A 107 26.50 -12.49 31.76
N GLN A 108 26.71 -11.31 31.17
CA GLN A 108 27.71 -10.35 31.67
C GLN A 108 27.43 -9.92 33.12
N SER A 109 26.16 -9.70 33.48
CA SER A 109 25.75 -9.37 34.84
C SER A 109 26.02 -10.53 35.81
N LYS A 110 25.68 -11.78 35.41
CA LYS A 110 25.93 -13.00 36.19
C LYS A 110 27.41 -13.28 36.40
N ILE A 111 28.25 -13.03 35.39
CA ILE A 111 29.71 -13.14 35.51
C ILE A 111 30.22 -12.13 36.55
N LYS A 112 29.78 -10.86 36.44
CA LYS A 112 30.20 -9.79 37.36
C LYS A 112 29.78 -10.07 38.81
N SER A 113 28.58 -10.61 39.04
CA SER A 113 28.12 -10.95 40.39
C SER A 113 28.85 -12.18 40.94
N SER A 114 29.03 -13.23 40.14
CA SER A 114 29.69 -14.47 40.56
C SER A 114 31.18 -14.28 40.85
N ALA A 115 31.86 -13.44 40.07
CA ALA A 115 33.26 -13.07 40.32
C ALA A 115 33.43 -12.31 41.65
N LYS A 116 32.50 -11.41 41.98
CA LYS A 116 32.50 -10.73 43.30
C LYS A 116 32.30 -11.67 44.48
N SER A 117 31.58 -12.77 44.28
CA SER A 117 31.34 -13.80 45.31
C SER A 117 32.41 -14.90 45.33
N GLY A 118 33.51 -14.77 44.57
CA GLY A 118 34.61 -15.75 44.55
C GLY A 118 34.28 -17.10 43.91
N LYS A 119 33.19 -17.20 43.13
CA LYS A 119 32.80 -18.43 42.42
C LYS A 119 33.59 -18.59 41.13
N ASN A 120 33.82 -19.83 40.68
CA ASN A 120 34.38 -20.10 39.35
C ASN A 120 33.38 -19.66 38.26
N VAL A 121 33.84 -18.79 37.35
CA VAL A 121 33.04 -18.19 36.27
C VAL A 121 33.44 -18.64 34.86
N GLU A 122 34.41 -19.55 34.71
CA GLU A 122 34.93 -19.95 33.38
C GLU A 122 33.84 -20.46 32.43
N TRP A 123 32.90 -21.25 32.93
CA TRP A 123 31.79 -21.76 32.12
C TRP A 123 30.84 -20.64 31.66
N LEU A 124 30.57 -19.66 32.52
CA LEU A 124 29.76 -18.47 32.18
C LEU A 124 30.47 -17.61 31.14
N GLN A 125 31.79 -17.48 31.24
CA GLN A 125 32.60 -16.72 30.28
C GLN A 125 32.59 -17.38 28.89
N LYS A 126 32.71 -18.72 28.82
CA LYS A 126 32.60 -19.46 27.55
C LYS A 126 31.21 -19.31 26.92
N GLU A 127 30.16 -19.34 27.73
CA GLU A 127 28.79 -19.12 27.28
C GLU A 127 28.57 -17.69 26.78
N GLU A 128 29.04 -16.67 27.52
CA GLU A 128 28.97 -15.26 27.08
C GLU A 128 29.72 -15.05 25.77
N GLU A 129 30.90 -15.63 25.63
CA GLU A 129 31.69 -15.55 24.40
C GLU A 129 30.94 -16.17 23.20
N THR A 130 30.23 -17.27 23.42
CA THR A 130 29.40 -17.93 22.40
C THR A 130 28.23 -17.04 21.98
N VAL A 131 27.45 -16.55 22.95
CA VAL A 131 26.31 -15.65 22.71
C VAL A 131 26.75 -14.33 22.07
N ARG A 132 27.92 -13.81 22.47
CA ARG A 132 28.51 -12.60 21.90
C ARG A 132 28.88 -12.78 20.43
N ARG A 133 29.42 -13.94 20.04
CA ARG A 133 29.69 -14.26 18.62
C ARG A 133 28.40 -14.37 17.82
N GLU A 134 27.39 -15.06 18.35
CA GLU A 134 26.06 -15.17 17.75
C GLU A 134 25.45 -13.78 17.51
N LEU A 135 25.51 -12.90 18.52
CA LEU A 135 25.02 -11.52 18.42
C LEU A 135 25.72 -10.74 17.30
N LEU A 136 27.06 -10.83 17.20
CA LEU A 136 27.82 -10.14 16.16
C LEU A 136 27.48 -10.65 14.75
N ALA A 137 27.32 -11.96 14.61
CA ALA A 137 26.89 -12.58 13.34
C ALA A 137 25.48 -12.13 12.95
N ALA A 138 24.54 -12.12 13.89
CA ALA A 138 23.16 -11.70 13.64
C ALA A 138 23.07 -10.21 13.24
N ILE A 139 23.85 -9.33 13.88
CA ILE A 139 23.93 -7.91 13.52
C ILE A 139 24.49 -7.73 12.10
N ALA A 140 25.55 -8.47 11.74
CA ALA A 140 26.13 -8.40 10.40
C ALA A 140 25.14 -8.88 9.32
N ALA A 141 24.41 -9.97 9.58
CA ALA A 141 23.36 -10.47 8.69
C ALA A 141 22.20 -9.47 8.52
N GLN A 142 21.85 -8.75 9.58
CA GLN A 142 20.74 -7.81 9.58
C GLN A 142 20.96 -6.60 8.68
N GLU A 143 22.19 -6.12 8.54
CA GLU A 143 22.52 -5.02 7.61
C GLU A 143 22.16 -5.37 6.16
N GLY A 144 22.51 -6.58 5.72
CA GLY A 144 22.16 -7.07 4.38
C GLY A 144 20.65 -7.31 4.23
N PHE A 145 20.01 -7.85 5.27
CA PHE A 145 18.57 -8.09 5.30
C PHE A 145 17.76 -6.79 5.18
N LYS A 146 18.08 -5.77 5.98
CA LYS A 146 17.44 -4.44 5.92
C LYS A 146 17.56 -3.81 4.54
N ARG A 147 18.75 -3.81 3.94
CA ARG A 147 18.97 -3.18 2.63
C ARG A 147 18.14 -3.83 1.53
N ARG A 148 18.07 -5.16 1.51
CA ARG A 148 17.25 -5.90 0.54
C ARG A 148 15.77 -5.60 0.74
N ASN A 149 15.25 -5.80 1.95
CA ASN A 149 13.83 -5.61 2.21
C ASN A 149 13.37 -4.16 2.03
N ILE A 150 14.16 -3.16 2.41
CA ILE A 150 13.80 -1.76 2.17
C ILE A 150 13.74 -1.46 0.67
N LYS A 151 14.72 -1.94 -0.11
CA LYS A 151 14.71 -1.76 -1.57
C LYS A 151 13.47 -2.39 -2.19
N ASP A 152 13.19 -3.65 -1.85
CA ASP A 152 12.06 -4.38 -2.41
C ASP A 152 10.72 -3.78 -1.96
N ALA A 153 10.62 -3.33 -0.71
CA ALA A 153 9.45 -2.63 -0.19
C ALA A 153 9.19 -1.34 -0.98
N LEU A 154 10.20 -0.51 -1.17
CA LEU A 154 10.05 0.74 -1.92
C LEU A 154 9.69 0.49 -3.39
N HIS A 155 10.25 -0.55 -4.03
CA HIS A 155 9.84 -0.93 -5.37
C HIS A 155 8.35 -1.30 -5.42
N ILE A 156 7.88 -2.18 -4.54
CA ILE A 156 6.46 -2.56 -4.45
C ILE A 156 5.57 -1.32 -4.33
N GLN A 157 5.92 -0.41 -3.42
CA GLN A 157 5.13 0.79 -3.15
C GLN A 157 5.06 1.72 -4.38
N PHE A 158 6.21 2.02 -4.98
CA PHE A 158 6.27 2.95 -6.10
C PHE A 158 5.72 2.35 -7.40
N ASP A 159 5.88 1.05 -7.62
CA ASP A 159 5.28 0.35 -8.76
C ASP A 159 3.75 0.32 -8.64
N ALA A 160 3.22 0.13 -7.42
CA ALA A 160 1.78 0.20 -7.17
C ALA A 160 1.21 1.60 -7.44
N TRP A 161 1.92 2.66 -7.06
CA TRP A 161 1.52 4.04 -7.38
C TRP A 161 1.61 4.36 -8.87
N THR A 162 2.68 3.93 -9.54
CA THR A 162 2.81 4.07 -11.00
C THR A 162 1.64 3.39 -11.71
N THR A 163 1.32 2.16 -11.32
CA THR A 163 0.19 1.40 -11.85
C THR A 163 -1.14 2.11 -11.62
N LEU A 164 -1.37 2.64 -10.40
CA LEU A 164 -2.57 3.41 -10.12
C LEU A 164 -2.64 4.68 -10.98
N GLY A 165 -1.55 5.42 -11.08
CA GLY A 165 -1.47 6.65 -11.89
C GLY A 165 -1.84 6.39 -13.35
N GLN A 166 -1.30 5.34 -13.96
CA GLN A 166 -1.67 4.94 -15.32
C GLN A 166 -3.16 4.60 -15.47
N LYS A 167 -3.73 3.87 -14.51
CA LYS A 167 -5.16 3.54 -14.50
C LYS A 167 -6.03 4.78 -14.34
N LEU A 168 -5.63 5.73 -13.49
CA LEU A 168 -6.32 7.00 -13.28
C LEU A 168 -6.29 7.89 -14.52
N MET A 169 -5.18 7.93 -15.25
CA MET A 169 -5.11 8.66 -16.52
C MET A 169 -6.12 8.12 -17.54
N ILE A 170 -6.19 6.79 -17.71
CA ILE A 170 -7.18 6.16 -18.60
C ILE A 170 -8.60 6.52 -18.14
N LEU A 171 -8.89 6.31 -16.85
CA LEU A 171 -10.20 6.58 -16.27
C LEU A 171 -10.63 8.05 -16.47
N GLY A 172 -9.75 9.00 -16.15
CA GLY A 172 -10.03 10.43 -16.28
C GLY A 172 -10.25 10.85 -17.73
N THR A 173 -9.48 10.31 -18.66
CA THR A 173 -9.62 10.59 -20.09
C THR A 173 -10.97 10.10 -20.64
N PHE A 174 -11.31 8.82 -20.42
CA PHE A 174 -12.56 8.26 -20.94
C PHE A 174 -13.80 8.79 -20.19
N GLY A 175 -13.67 9.10 -18.89
CA GLY A 175 -14.72 9.77 -18.13
C GLY A 175 -15.08 11.14 -18.71
N LYS A 176 -14.08 11.93 -19.13
CA LYS A 176 -14.31 13.19 -19.85
C LYS A 176 -15.00 12.97 -21.19
N TYR A 177 -14.55 12.00 -21.99
CA TYR A 177 -15.18 11.72 -23.28
C TYR A 177 -16.66 11.34 -23.16
N LEU A 178 -17.05 10.63 -22.09
CA LEU A 178 -18.46 10.35 -21.79
C LEU A 178 -19.21 11.62 -21.39
N ALA A 179 -18.63 12.47 -20.53
CA ALA A 179 -19.23 13.75 -20.14
C ALA A 179 -19.44 14.68 -21.34
N ASP A 180 -18.51 14.69 -22.30
CA ASP A 180 -18.62 15.48 -23.53
C ASP A 180 -19.78 15.02 -24.45
N GLN A 181 -20.38 13.84 -24.21
CA GLN A 181 -21.56 13.38 -24.93
C GLN A 181 -22.88 13.89 -24.34
N ILE A 182 -22.85 14.58 -23.19
CA ILE A 182 -24.05 15.14 -22.56
C ILE A 182 -24.51 16.35 -23.39
N PRO A 183 -25.72 16.31 -23.98
CA PRO A 183 -26.23 17.42 -24.79
C PRO A 183 -26.29 18.72 -23.99
N GLN A 184 -25.91 19.83 -24.64
CA GLN A 184 -25.95 21.17 -24.05
C GLN A 184 -27.09 21.99 -24.69
N GLY A 185 -27.68 22.91 -23.93
CA GLY A 185 -28.71 23.81 -24.40
C GLY A 185 -29.82 24.04 -23.37
N THR A 186 -30.75 24.94 -23.70
CA THR A 186 -31.92 25.23 -22.88
C THR A 186 -33.18 24.98 -23.70
N LEU A 187 -34.21 24.41 -23.07
CA LEU A 187 -35.51 24.22 -23.68
C LEU A 187 -36.37 25.48 -23.51
N ALA A 188 -37.13 25.84 -24.54
CA ALA A 188 -38.19 26.83 -24.38
C ALA A 188 -39.34 26.23 -23.53
N PRO A 189 -40.12 27.06 -22.81
CA PRO A 189 -41.28 26.57 -22.07
C PRO A 189 -42.24 25.77 -22.97
N GLY A 190 -42.54 24.52 -22.58
CA GLY A 190 -43.42 23.61 -23.32
C GLY A 190 -42.75 22.85 -24.47
N GLN A 191 -41.45 23.03 -24.72
CA GLN A 191 -40.70 22.26 -25.70
C GLN A 191 -40.31 20.88 -25.12
N GLU A 192 -40.57 19.82 -25.88
CA GLU A 192 -40.10 18.47 -25.54
C GLU A 192 -38.60 18.30 -25.81
N LEU A 193 -37.96 17.36 -25.10
CA LEU A 193 -36.56 17.03 -25.36
C LEU A 193 -36.40 16.44 -26.78
N PRO A 194 -35.32 16.79 -27.50
CA PRO A 194 -34.95 16.13 -28.73
C PRO A 194 -34.70 14.62 -28.53
N GLU A 195 -34.94 13.84 -29.57
CA GLU A 195 -34.63 12.41 -29.58
C GLU A 195 -33.12 12.17 -29.34
N TYR A 196 -32.80 11.34 -28.35
CA TYR A 196 -31.42 10.99 -28.04
C TYR A 196 -30.81 10.03 -29.09
N LYS A 197 -29.67 10.42 -29.67
CA LYS A 197 -28.95 9.65 -30.72
C LYS A 197 -27.50 9.30 -30.35
N GLY A 198 -27.09 9.59 -29.11
CA GLY A 198 -25.70 9.45 -28.66
C GLY A 198 -25.25 8.02 -28.31
N SER A 199 -26.18 7.07 -28.17
CA SER A 199 -25.91 5.76 -27.55
C SER A 199 -24.83 4.94 -28.28
N ALA A 200 -24.75 5.04 -29.62
CA ALA A 200 -23.71 4.37 -30.38
C ALA A 200 -22.31 4.91 -30.06
N THR A 201 -22.19 6.24 -29.88
CA THR A 201 -20.92 6.91 -29.56
C THR A 201 -20.46 6.58 -28.14
N THR A 202 -21.35 6.70 -27.16
CA THR A 202 -21.03 6.39 -25.76
C THR A 202 -20.66 4.91 -25.58
N THR A 203 -21.33 4.00 -26.29
CA THR A 203 -20.99 2.57 -26.30
C THR A 203 -19.61 2.31 -26.87
N ARG A 204 -19.24 3.00 -27.96
CA ARG A 204 -17.88 2.91 -28.53
C ARG A 204 -16.83 3.43 -27.54
N ILE A 205 -17.04 4.61 -26.95
CA ILE A 205 -16.14 5.21 -25.95
C ILE A 205 -15.93 4.22 -24.79
N PHE A 206 -17.00 3.64 -24.27
CA PHE A 206 -16.92 2.66 -23.19
C PHE A 206 -16.20 1.37 -23.60
N GLY A 207 -16.44 0.87 -24.81
CA GLY A 207 -15.71 -0.27 -25.36
C GLY A 207 -14.20 -0.02 -25.45
N ASP A 208 -13.81 1.18 -25.87
CA ASP A 208 -12.41 1.57 -25.98
C ASP A 208 -11.76 1.79 -24.60
N PHE A 209 -12.50 2.29 -23.61
CA PHE A 209 -12.07 2.32 -22.21
C PHE A 209 -11.70 0.92 -21.70
N LEU A 210 -12.58 -0.07 -21.91
CA LEU A 210 -12.33 -1.45 -21.46
C LEU A 210 -11.11 -2.06 -22.15
N LYS A 211 -10.92 -1.79 -23.45
CA LYS A 211 -9.73 -2.24 -24.19
C LYS A 211 -8.46 -1.59 -23.64
N ALA A 212 -8.46 -0.28 -23.40
CA ALA A 212 -7.32 0.46 -22.86
C ALA A 212 -6.92 -0.07 -21.48
N LEU A 213 -7.90 -0.29 -20.60
CA LEU A 213 -7.66 -0.84 -19.27
C LEU A 213 -7.11 -2.28 -19.32
N LYS A 214 -7.60 -3.09 -20.26
CA LYS A 214 -7.10 -4.46 -20.47
C LYS A 214 -5.66 -4.46 -21.01
N ALA A 215 -5.34 -3.56 -21.94
CA ALA A 215 -4.00 -3.43 -22.51
C ALA A 215 -2.96 -3.10 -21.43
N LEU A 216 -3.31 -2.25 -20.46
CA LEU A 216 -2.45 -1.94 -19.32
C LEU A 216 -2.19 -3.17 -18.41
N ARG A 217 -3.13 -4.11 -18.32
CA ARG A 217 -2.95 -5.35 -17.54
C ARG A 217 -1.99 -6.33 -18.23
N THR A 218 -1.93 -6.28 -19.57
CA THR A 218 -1.06 -7.15 -20.38
C THR A 218 0.31 -6.54 -20.66
N GLY A 219 0.48 -5.24 -20.38
CA GLY A 219 1.75 -4.53 -20.50
C GLY A 219 2.19 -3.97 -19.15
N ILE A 220 3.07 -4.67 -18.46
CA ILE A 220 4.21 -3.99 -17.84
C ILE A 220 5.21 -3.81 -19.00
N PRO A 221 6.01 -2.72 -19.07
CA PRO A 221 7.18 -2.73 -19.96
C PRO A 221 7.97 -4.05 -19.87
#